data_AF-A0A2N5YR34-F1
#
_entry.id   AF-A0A2N5YR34-F1
#
_cell.length_a   1.000
_cell.length_b   1.000
_cell.length_c   1.000
_cell.angle_alpha   90.00
_cell.angle_beta   90.00
_cell.angle_gamma   90.00
#
_symmetry.space_group_name_H-M   'P 1'
#
loop_
_entity.id
_entity.type
_entity.pdbx_description
1 polymer ?
#
loop_
_entity_poly.entity_id
_entity_poly.type
_entity_poly.pdbx_seq_one_letter_code
_entity_poly.pdbx_strand_id
1 'polypeptide(L)'
;MKKLVIISIFLFSVATLFGSETDVPKVNELRPETSIMITKYQTLPWANLDVINMQKVYSKDSYTLWKCTAYLITNFPGEHILGNKYNYFVFKNGSFHMTVTEMNKQSVYDFFTKDIS
;
A
#
# COMPACT_ATOMS: atom_id res chain seq x y z
N MET A 1 -57.03 60.16 -2.15
CA MET A 1 -57.68 58.84 -2.30
C MET A 1 -56.70 57.75 -1.87
N LYS A 2 -57.23 56.61 -1.45
CA LYS A 2 -56.65 55.64 -0.50
C LYS A 2 -55.32 55.02 -0.94
N LYS A 3 -54.41 54.88 0.03
CA LYS A 3 -53.15 54.11 -0.03
C LYS A 3 -53.46 52.63 -0.26
N LEU A 4 -52.65 51.94 -1.06
CA LEU A 4 -52.65 50.48 -1.16
C LEU A 4 -51.19 50.00 -1.10
N VAL A 5 -50.81 49.63 0.12
CA VAL A 5 -49.57 48.95 0.47
C VAL A 5 -49.89 47.47 0.40
N ILE A 6 -49.27 46.73 -0.53
CA ILE A 6 -49.40 45.28 -0.63
C ILE A 6 -48.10 44.69 -0.07
N ILE A 7 -48.12 44.33 1.21
CA ILE A 7 -47.04 43.59 1.87
C ILE A 7 -47.27 42.12 1.57
N SER A 8 -46.43 41.55 0.70
CA SER A 8 -46.43 40.13 0.39
C SER A 8 -45.70 39.38 1.50
N ILE A 9 -46.45 38.79 2.44
CA ILE A 9 -45.91 37.95 3.51
C ILE A 9 -45.66 36.56 2.92
N PHE A 10 -44.41 36.27 2.57
CA PHE A 10 -43.97 34.92 2.21
C PHE A 10 -43.80 34.11 3.50
N LEU A 11 -44.80 33.29 3.84
CA LEU A 11 -44.68 32.29 4.90
C LEU A 11 -43.76 31.17 4.41
N PHE A 12 -42.47 31.26 4.75
CA PHE A 12 -41.52 30.17 4.60
C PHE A 12 -41.75 29.20 5.75
N SER A 13 -42.48 28.12 5.50
CA SER A 13 -42.59 26.98 6.41
C SER A 13 -41.23 26.28 6.47
N VAL A 14 -40.46 26.56 7.52
CA VAL A 14 -39.24 25.81 7.85
C VAL A 14 -39.69 24.43 8.33
N ALA A 15 -39.61 23.43 7.46
CA ALA A 15 -39.74 22.04 7.86
C ALA A 15 -38.53 21.70 8.76
N THR A 16 -38.77 21.49 10.04
CA THR A 16 -37.79 20.91 10.96
C THR A 16 -37.50 19.48 10.53
N LEU A 17 -36.32 19.25 9.96
CA LEU A 17 -35.77 17.90 9.77
C LEU A 17 -35.48 17.32 11.16
N PHE A 18 -36.24 16.31 11.55
CA PHE A 18 -35.91 15.46 12.68
C PHE A 18 -34.61 14.73 12.38
N GLY A 19 -33.57 15.04 13.16
CA GLY A 19 -32.34 14.25 13.18
C GLY A 19 -32.65 12.87 13.76
N SER A 20 -32.56 11.84 12.94
CA SER A 20 -32.48 10.46 13.42
C SER A 20 -31.06 10.20 13.93
N GLU A 21 -31.00 9.64 15.12
CA GLU A 21 -29.80 9.25 15.84
C GLU A 21 -28.92 8.27 15.05
N THR A 22 -27.62 8.55 15.13
CA THR A 22 -26.50 7.60 15.24
C THR A 22 -26.42 6.45 14.24
N ASP A 23 -25.82 6.70 13.08
CA ASP A 23 -24.91 5.73 12.48
C ASP A 23 -23.52 5.96 13.08
N VAL A 24 -23.28 5.38 14.26
CA VAL A 24 -21.90 5.09 14.66
C VAL A 24 -21.40 4.10 13.60
N PRO A 25 -20.36 4.42 12.81
CA PRO A 25 -19.83 3.45 11.88
C PRO A 25 -19.42 2.22 12.67
N LYS A 26 -20.09 1.09 12.41
CA LYS A 26 -19.70 -0.20 12.95
C LYS A 26 -18.24 -0.40 12.56
N VAL A 27 -17.38 -0.49 13.56
CA VAL A 27 -16.00 -0.96 13.47
C VAL A 27 -16.05 -2.39 12.94
N ASN A 28 -16.21 -2.54 11.62
CA ASN A 28 -16.05 -3.79 10.86
C ASN A 28 -16.16 -3.59 9.34
N GLU A 29 -16.17 -2.36 8.81
CA GLU A 29 -15.80 -2.13 7.40
C GLU A 29 -14.28 -1.92 7.25
N LEU A 30 -13.47 -2.77 7.90
CA LEU A 30 -12.22 -3.16 7.29
C LEU A 30 -12.60 -4.07 6.11
N ARG A 31 -12.94 -3.46 4.98
CA ARG A 31 -12.80 -4.16 3.71
C ARG A 31 -11.39 -4.73 3.73
N PRO A 32 -11.20 -6.05 3.59
CA PRO A 32 -9.90 -6.54 3.18
C PRO A 32 -9.74 -5.91 1.80
N GLU A 33 -8.97 -4.81 1.73
CA GLU A 33 -8.50 -4.32 0.45
C GLU A 33 -8.00 -5.56 -0.25
N THR A 34 -8.64 -5.87 -1.37
CA THR A 34 -8.23 -6.95 -2.24
C THR A 34 -6.83 -6.54 -2.63
N SER A 35 -5.84 -7.06 -1.92
CA SER A 35 -4.45 -6.65 -2.11
C SER A 35 -4.11 -7.16 -3.49
N ILE A 36 -4.24 -6.26 -4.47
CA ILE A 36 -3.92 -6.56 -5.85
C ILE A 36 -2.44 -6.93 -5.78
N MET A 37 -2.13 -8.22 -5.93
CA MET A 37 -0.76 -8.67 -5.97
C MET A 37 -0.12 -8.06 -7.21
N ILE A 38 0.58 -6.95 -7.01
CA ILE A 38 1.32 -6.30 -8.08
C ILE A 38 2.48 -7.22 -8.43
N THR A 39 2.33 -7.87 -9.59
CA THR A 39 3.38 -8.66 -10.21
C THR A 39 4.06 -7.81 -11.29
N LYS A 40 5.39 -7.80 -11.29
CA LYS A 40 6.17 -7.08 -12.29
C LYS A 40 7.42 -7.86 -12.64
N TYR A 41 7.73 -7.85 -13.92
CA TYR A 41 8.99 -8.31 -14.48
C TYR A 41 10.11 -7.32 -14.11
N GLN A 42 11.11 -7.80 -13.38
CA GLN A 42 12.27 -7.01 -12.98
C GLN A 42 13.57 -7.76 -13.28
N THR A 43 14.61 -7.01 -13.61
CA THR A 43 15.97 -7.55 -13.79
C THR A 43 16.66 -7.63 -12.43
N LEU A 44 17.26 -8.78 -12.15
CA LEU A 44 18.14 -8.97 -11.00
C LEU A 44 19.51 -9.43 -11.47
N PRO A 45 20.60 -8.97 -10.84
CA PRO A 45 21.95 -9.38 -11.25
C PRO A 45 22.21 -10.89 -11.09
N TRP A 46 21.43 -11.56 -10.25
CA TRP A 46 21.67 -12.96 -9.81
C TRP A 46 20.67 -13.97 -10.35
N ALA A 47 19.71 -13.51 -11.18
CA ALA A 47 18.67 -14.37 -11.71
C ALA A 47 19.20 -15.22 -12.88
N ASN A 48 18.63 -16.42 -13.03
CA ASN A 48 18.94 -17.33 -14.15
C ASN A 48 18.37 -16.82 -15.49
N LEU A 49 17.33 -16.00 -15.41
CA LEU A 49 16.73 -15.28 -16.52
C LEU A 49 17.04 -13.79 -16.35
N ASP A 50 17.32 -13.08 -17.46
CA ASP A 50 17.56 -11.62 -17.45
C ASP A 50 16.41 -10.83 -16.82
N VAL A 51 15.22 -11.43 -16.77
CA VAL A 51 14.01 -10.83 -16.22
C VAL A 51 13.22 -11.88 -15.46
N ILE A 52 12.86 -11.57 -14.21
CA ILE A 52 12.07 -12.46 -13.34
C ILE A 52 10.74 -11.81 -12.96
N ASN A 53 9.69 -12.62 -12.87
CA ASN A 53 8.42 -12.15 -12.32
C ASN A 53 8.51 -12.04 -10.79
N MET A 54 8.34 -10.84 -10.27
CA MET A 54 8.42 -10.55 -8.84
C MET A 54 7.07 -10.05 -8.31
N GLN A 55 6.77 -10.40 -7.07
CA GLN A 55 5.61 -9.90 -6.34
C GLN A 55 6.04 -8.79 -5.39
N LYS A 56 5.37 -7.65 -5.46
CA LYS A 56 5.59 -6.56 -4.50
C LYS A 56 5.03 -6.98 -3.14
N VAL A 57 5.82 -6.76 -2.08
CA VAL A 57 5.48 -7.07 -0.69
C VAL A 57 5.14 -5.80 0.08
N TYR A 58 5.93 -4.74 -0.10
CA TYR A 58 5.77 -3.49 0.64
C TYR A 58 6.27 -2.29 -0.17
N SER A 59 5.79 -1.09 0.16
CA SER A 59 6.32 0.18 -0.36
C SER A 59 6.45 1.18 0.78
N LYS A 60 7.56 1.92 0.83
CA LYS A 60 7.78 3.02 1.77
C LYS A 60 8.64 4.08 1.09
N ASP A 61 8.12 5.29 0.96
CA ASP A 61 8.75 6.39 0.22
C ASP A 61 9.20 5.96 -1.19
N SER A 62 10.49 6.12 -1.49
CA SER A 62 11.13 5.70 -2.74
C SER A 62 11.51 4.21 -2.79
N TYR A 63 11.30 3.47 -1.70
CA TYR A 63 11.71 2.08 -1.56
C TYR A 63 10.55 1.12 -1.74
N THR A 64 10.83 -0.01 -2.38
CA THR A 64 9.88 -1.11 -2.54
C THR A 64 10.54 -2.44 -2.23
N LEU A 65 9.83 -3.28 -1.49
CA LEU A 65 10.24 -4.64 -1.18
C LEU A 65 9.53 -5.60 -2.14
N TRP A 66 10.30 -6.47 -2.79
CA TRP A 66 9.80 -7.46 -3.73
C TRP A 66 10.27 -8.85 -3.33
N LYS A 67 9.50 -9.88 -3.71
CA LYS A 67 9.86 -11.28 -3.54
C LYS A 67 9.73 -12.06 -4.85
N CYS A 68 10.56 -13.08 -5.01
CA CYS A 68 10.43 -14.09 -6.08
C CYS A 68 10.69 -15.48 -5.51
N THR A 69 10.32 -16.52 -6.24
CA THR A 69 10.62 -17.91 -5.85
C THR A 69 12.13 -18.14 -5.79
N ALA A 70 12.57 -18.93 -4.80
CA ALA A 70 14.00 -19.07 -4.50
C ALA A 70 14.80 -19.67 -5.67
N TYR A 71 14.24 -20.65 -6.38
CA TYR A 71 14.88 -21.34 -7.50
C TYR A 71 15.21 -20.44 -8.70
N LEU A 72 14.65 -19.23 -8.78
CA LEU A 72 14.95 -18.28 -9.85
C LEU A 72 16.31 -17.58 -9.67
N ILE A 73 16.94 -17.74 -8.51
CA ILE A 73 18.21 -17.12 -8.14
C ILE A 73 19.28 -18.20 -8.07
N THR A 74 20.24 -18.15 -8.99
CA THR A 74 21.25 -19.21 -9.14
C THR A 74 22.67 -18.71 -8.96
N ASN A 75 22.92 -17.43 -9.20
CA ASN A 75 24.27 -16.86 -9.28
C ASN A 75 24.54 -15.84 -8.17
N PHE A 76 24.00 -16.06 -6.98
CA PHE A 76 24.24 -15.15 -5.85
C PHE A 76 25.67 -15.39 -5.29
N PRO A 77 26.52 -14.35 -5.20
CA PRO A 77 27.93 -14.53 -4.83
C PRO A 77 28.18 -14.77 -3.33
N GLY A 78 27.14 -14.75 -2.48
CA GLY A 78 27.27 -14.93 -1.03
C GLY A 78 26.69 -16.25 -0.53
N GLU A 79 27.15 -16.71 0.63
CA GLU A 79 26.79 -18.04 1.15
C GLU A 79 25.36 -18.12 1.74
N HIS A 80 24.69 -16.97 1.96
CA HIS A 80 23.43 -16.92 2.71
C HIS A 80 22.41 -15.94 2.11
N ILE A 81 21.76 -16.33 1.02
CA ILE A 81 20.52 -15.67 0.59
C ILE A 81 19.34 -16.18 1.42
N LEU A 82 18.47 -15.26 1.85
CA LEU A 82 17.27 -15.61 2.62
C LEU A 82 16.25 -16.28 1.70
N GLY A 83 15.90 -17.55 1.94
CA GLY A 83 14.69 -18.12 1.38
C GLY A 83 14.71 -19.59 1.00
N ASN A 84 14.15 -20.46 1.84
CA ASN A 84 13.85 -21.84 1.43
C ASN A 84 12.73 -21.90 0.37
N LYS A 85 11.91 -20.84 0.27
CA LYS A 85 10.79 -20.73 -0.69
C LYS A 85 10.85 -19.46 -1.54
N TYR A 86 11.19 -18.33 -0.92
CA TYR A 86 11.21 -17.02 -1.56
C TYR A 86 12.45 -16.22 -1.17
N ASN A 87 13.07 -15.58 -2.14
CA ASN A 87 14.12 -14.58 -1.95
C ASN A 87 13.52 -13.18 -2.04
N TYR A 88 14.08 -12.25 -1.27
CA TYR A 88 13.58 -10.87 -1.14
C TYR A 88 14.62 -9.85 -1.58
N PHE A 89 14.15 -8.77 -2.20
CA PHE A 89 14.99 -7.75 -2.79
C PHE A 89 14.38 -6.37 -2.59
N VAL A 90 15.24 -5.41 -2.29
CA VAL A 90 14.88 -3.99 -2.13
C VAL A 90 15.21 -3.27 -3.42
N PHE A 91 14.26 -2.46 -3.87
CA PHE A 91 14.41 -1.53 -4.97
C PHE A 91 14.24 -0.11 -4.46
N LYS A 92 15.04 0.84 -4.97
CA LYS A 92 14.93 2.28 -4.70
C LYS A 92 14.73 3.01 -6.02
N ASN A 93 13.70 3.84 -6.13
CA ASN A 93 13.38 4.56 -7.37
C ASN A 93 13.29 3.61 -8.59
N GLY A 94 12.73 2.41 -8.40
CA GLY A 94 12.57 1.40 -9.45
C GLY A 94 13.85 0.67 -9.86
N SER A 95 15.01 0.96 -9.26
CA SER A 95 16.27 0.27 -9.53
C SER A 95 16.62 -0.70 -8.40
N PHE A 96 17.29 -1.81 -8.74
CA PHE A 96 17.81 -2.75 -7.74
C PHE A 96 18.70 -2.02 -6.74
N HIS A 97 18.45 -2.22 -5.45
CA HIS A 97 19.19 -1.56 -4.39
C HIS A 97 19.96 -2.56 -3.52
N MET A 98 19.30 -3.61 -3.04
CA MET A 98 19.98 -4.65 -2.24
C MET A 98 19.24 -5.98 -2.23
N THR A 99 19.99 -7.06 -2.00
CA THR A 99 19.44 -8.38 -1.66
C THR A 99 19.19 -8.45 -0.15
N VAL A 100 18.05 -8.99 0.26
CA VAL A 100 17.77 -9.30 1.66
C VAL A 100 18.41 -10.65 2.01
N THR A 101 19.23 -10.65 3.05
CA THR A 101 19.99 -11.82 3.53
C THR A 101 19.71 -12.03 5.01
N GLU A 102 20.18 -13.15 5.56
CA GLU A 102 20.11 -13.40 7.00
C GLU A 102 20.74 -12.28 7.84
N MET A 103 21.80 -11.65 7.32
CA MET A 103 22.54 -10.60 8.03
C MET A 103 21.80 -9.26 8.12
N ASN A 104 20.87 -8.97 7.20
CA ASN A 104 20.19 -7.67 7.12
C ASN A 104 18.67 -7.73 7.24
N LYS A 105 18.05 -8.93 7.25
CA LYS A 105 16.59 -9.09 7.21
C LYS A 105 15.87 -8.33 8.32
N GLN A 106 16.43 -8.27 9.52
CA GLN A 106 15.80 -7.56 10.64
C GLN A 106 15.80 -6.05 10.40
N SER A 107 16.92 -5.49 9.96
CA SER A 107 17.00 -4.06 9.64
C SER A 107 16.09 -3.67 8.47
N VAL A 108 15.96 -4.55 7.48
CA VAL A 108 15.02 -4.35 6.35
C VAL A 108 13.57 -4.40 6.84
N TYR A 109 13.22 -5.38 7.65
CA TYR A 109 11.89 -5.48 8.25
C TYR A 109 11.57 -4.22 9.05
N ASP A 110 12.47 -3.81 9.93
CA ASP A 110 12.32 -2.62 10.76
C ASP A 110 12.13 -1.36 9.90
N PHE A 111 12.95 -1.20 8.85
CA PHE A 111 12.83 -0.09 7.92
C PHE A 111 11.44 0.01 7.28
N PHE A 112 10.88 -1.11 6.81
CA PHE A 112 9.58 -1.12 6.13
C PHE A 112 8.38 -1.09 7.08
N THR A 113 8.51 -1.56 8.32
CA THR A 113 7.36 -1.77 9.23
C THR A 113 7.29 -0.83 10.42
N LYS A 114 8.41 -0.23 10.83
CA LYS A 114 8.40 0.76 11.92
C LYS A 114 8.02 2.12 11.38
N ASP A 115 7.06 2.77 12.03
CA ASP A 115 6.76 4.17 11.84
C ASP A 115 7.90 5.01 12.40
N ILE A 116 8.28 6.08 11.69
CA ILE A 116 9.21 7.08 12.22
C ILE A 116 8.35 8.02 13.04
N SER A 117 8.30 7.79 14.35
CA SER A 117 7.68 8.68 15.34
C SER A 117 8.51 9.93 15.58
#